data_AF-A0A5P8AYP1-F1
#
_entry.id   AF-A0A5P8AYP1-F1
#
_cell.length_a   1.000
_cell.length_b   1.000
_cell.length_c   1.000
_cell.angle_alpha   90.00
_cell.angle_beta   90.00
_cell.angle_gamma   90.00
#
_symmetry.space_group_name_H-M   'P 1'
#
loop_
_entity.id
_entity.type
_entity.pdbx_description
1 polymer ?
#
loop_
_entity_poly.entity_id
_entity_poly.type
_entity_poly.pdbx_seq_one_letter_code
_entity_poly.pdbx_strand_id
1 'polypeptide(L)'
;ADTSSVNALVKGIKEIVGVVLKGKGDATATKTADAEQKSIGKLFGKGAQNDGTEAEAAAASASIGAVTGADVLQAIASSDKADGNEVEIAKAKNAAEIAVAKVEQGKTLDAVVKKDAVIAAGIALRAMAKDGKLTAKTGEDKSAHAVNGAAASAVGKTL
;
A
#
# COMPACT_ATOMS: atom_id res chain seq x y z
N ALA A 1 3.57 9.73 -3.71
CA ALA A 1 4.72 9.83 -2.79
C ALA A 1 5.95 10.20 -3.60
N ASP A 2 6.96 10.80 -3.00
CA ASP A 2 8.25 11.04 -3.63
C ASP A 2 8.96 9.70 -3.94
N THR A 3 9.29 9.49 -5.21
CA THR A 3 9.91 8.25 -5.70
C THR A 3 11.26 7.98 -5.04
N SER A 4 12.06 9.02 -4.80
CA SER A 4 13.37 8.87 -4.17
C SER A 4 13.23 8.40 -2.72
N SER A 5 12.27 8.97 -1.98
CA SER A 5 11.94 8.55 -0.62
C SER A 5 11.44 7.11 -0.55
N VAL A 6 10.53 6.70 -1.45
CA VAL A 6 10.04 5.31 -1.50
C VAL A 6 11.19 4.35 -1.80
N ASN A 7 12.02 4.65 -2.80
CA ASN A 7 13.15 3.80 -3.18
C ASN A 7 14.20 3.69 -2.08
N ALA A 8 14.43 4.77 -1.31
CA ALA A 8 15.31 4.74 -0.14
C ALA A 8 14.77 3.85 0.98
N LEU A 9 13.47 3.96 1.29
CA LEU A 9 12.77 3.10 2.25
C LEU A 9 12.85 1.62 1.86
N VAL A 10 12.53 1.30 0.60
CA VAL A 10 12.60 -0.07 0.07
C VAL A 10 14.02 -0.62 0.21
N LYS A 11 15.04 0.16 -0.15
CA LYS A 11 16.44 -0.27 -0.04
C LYS A 11 16.85 -0.53 1.42
N GLY A 12 16.53 0.40 2.34
CA GLY A 12 16.86 0.24 3.75
C GLY A 12 16.16 -0.97 4.38
N ILE A 13 14.87 -1.15 4.11
CA ILE A 13 14.10 -2.31 4.60
C ILE A 13 14.66 -3.61 4.00
N LYS A 14 15.04 -3.62 2.72
CA LYS A 14 15.64 -4.79 2.07
C LYS A 14 16.93 -5.24 2.75
N GLU A 15 17.80 -4.30 3.13
CA GLU A 15 19.03 -4.59 3.88
C GLU A 15 18.71 -5.18 5.27
N ILE A 16 17.74 -4.59 5.99
CA ILE A 16 17.31 -5.09 7.32
C ILE A 16 16.70 -6.49 7.20
N VAL A 17 15.77 -6.70 6.28
CA VAL A 17 15.07 -7.98 6.06
C VAL A 17 16.05 -9.08 5.67
N GLY A 18 17.04 -8.78 4.81
CA GLY A 18 18.09 -9.71 4.44
C GLY A 18 18.88 -10.23 5.65
N VAL A 19 19.08 -9.40 6.67
CA VAL A 19 19.78 -9.77 7.91
C VAL A 19 18.85 -10.46 8.92
N VAL A 20 17.66 -9.89 9.14
CA VAL A 20 16.75 -10.25 10.24
C VAL A 20 15.84 -11.41 9.89
N LEU A 21 15.15 -11.35 8.75
CA LEU A 21 14.15 -12.36 8.39
C LEU A 21 14.77 -13.57 7.70
N LYS A 22 15.88 -13.40 6.98
CA LYS A 22 16.58 -14.49 6.25
C LYS A 22 15.62 -15.37 5.42
N GLY A 23 14.61 -14.75 4.80
CA GLY A 23 13.57 -15.43 4.02
C GLY A 23 12.34 -15.90 4.81
N LYS A 24 12.15 -15.47 6.07
CA LYS A 24 10.91 -15.65 6.81
C LYS A 24 9.85 -14.64 6.41
N GLY A 25 8.61 -15.10 6.26
CA GLY A 25 7.48 -14.32 5.76
C GLY A 25 7.21 -14.63 4.29
N ASP A 26 6.00 -14.32 3.85
CA ASP A 26 5.53 -14.56 2.49
C ASP A 26 5.10 -13.24 1.85
N ALA A 27 5.93 -12.75 0.91
CA ALA A 27 5.64 -11.54 0.12
C ALA A 27 4.35 -11.67 -0.72
N THR A 28 3.85 -12.89 -0.92
CA THR A 28 2.66 -13.19 -1.70
C THR A 28 1.46 -13.57 -0.83
N ALA A 29 1.56 -13.39 0.49
CA ALA A 29 0.49 -13.70 1.43
C ALA A 29 -0.77 -12.91 1.07
N THR A 30 -1.87 -13.65 0.95
CA THR A 30 -3.19 -13.12 0.59
C THR A 30 -4.27 -13.99 1.19
N LYS A 31 -5.31 -13.37 1.77
CA LYS A 31 -6.47 -14.03 2.38
C LYS A 31 -7.77 -13.28 2.13
N THR A 32 -7.74 -11.98 1.87
CA THR A 32 -8.95 -11.20 1.54
C THR A 32 -9.43 -11.47 0.11
N ALA A 33 -10.66 -11.06 -0.19
CA ALA A 33 -11.26 -11.31 -1.49
C ALA A 33 -10.76 -10.33 -2.56
N ASP A 34 -10.68 -10.83 -3.80
CA ASP A 34 -10.29 -10.08 -5.00
C ASP A 34 -11.04 -8.74 -5.17
N ALA A 35 -12.32 -8.70 -4.80
CA ALA A 35 -13.16 -7.50 -4.91
C ALA A 35 -12.75 -6.42 -3.91
N GLU A 36 -12.40 -6.81 -2.69
CA GLU A 36 -11.92 -5.91 -1.63
C GLU A 36 -10.54 -5.37 -2.00
N GLN A 37 -9.66 -6.23 -2.48
CA GLN A 37 -8.32 -5.84 -2.90
C GLN A 37 -8.32 -4.85 -4.06
N LYS A 38 -9.23 -5.02 -5.03
CA LYS A 38 -9.40 -4.07 -6.14
C LYS A 38 -9.78 -2.68 -5.65
N SER A 39 -10.72 -2.59 -4.71
CA SER A 39 -11.28 -1.30 -4.28
C SER A 39 -10.26 -0.45 -3.52
N ILE A 40 -9.30 -1.08 -2.81
CA ILE A 40 -8.21 -0.39 -2.09
C ILE A 40 -7.40 0.55 -3.01
N GLY A 41 -7.30 0.27 -4.31
CA GLY A 41 -6.64 1.15 -5.27
C GLY A 41 -7.17 2.59 -5.27
N LYS A 42 -8.44 2.79 -4.91
CA LYS A 42 -9.05 4.12 -4.80
C LYS A 42 -8.45 4.97 -3.68
N LEU A 43 -7.82 4.37 -2.67
CA LEU A 43 -7.08 5.10 -1.63
C LEU A 43 -5.84 5.81 -2.19
N PHE A 44 -5.36 5.40 -3.37
CA PHE A 44 -4.22 6.01 -4.06
C PHE A 44 -4.66 7.03 -5.12
N GLY A 45 -5.96 7.10 -5.40
CA GLY A 45 -6.55 7.95 -6.41
C GLY A 45 -6.69 9.41 -6.00
N LYS A 46 -7.35 10.24 -6.81
CA LYS A 46 -7.61 11.65 -6.52
C LYS A 46 -8.99 11.77 -5.87
N GLY A 47 -9.09 12.19 -4.61
CA GLY A 47 -10.34 12.22 -3.80
C GLY A 47 -11.56 12.87 -4.45
N ALA A 48 -12.22 12.15 -5.34
CA ALA A 48 -13.53 12.43 -5.86
C ALA A 48 -14.60 12.02 -4.82
N GLN A 49 -15.86 12.38 -5.05
CA GLN A 49 -16.98 12.13 -4.12
C GLN A 49 -17.17 10.64 -3.72
N ASN A 50 -16.59 9.69 -4.48
CA ASN A 50 -16.75 8.25 -4.29
C ASN A 50 -15.42 7.48 -4.10
N ASP A 51 -14.28 8.17 -3.98
CA ASP A 51 -12.97 7.54 -3.75
C ASP A 51 -12.53 7.79 -2.30
N GLY A 52 -11.97 6.77 -1.65
CA GLY A 52 -11.49 6.90 -0.27
C GLY A 52 -12.60 6.89 0.77
N THR A 53 -13.65 6.10 0.54
CA THR A 53 -14.74 5.87 1.49
C THR A 53 -14.29 4.96 2.63
N GLU A 54 -15.10 4.90 3.68
CA GLU A 54 -14.93 3.96 4.80
C GLU A 54 -14.84 2.50 4.31
N ALA A 55 -15.57 2.12 3.26
CA ALA A 55 -15.52 0.76 2.73
C ALA A 55 -14.14 0.40 2.14
N GLU A 56 -13.51 1.32 1.42
CA GLU A 56 -12.16 1.11 0.89
C GLU A 56 -11.09 1.12 2.00
N ALA A 57 -11.25 1.98 3.01
CA ALA A 57 -10.38 1.98 4.18
C ALA A 57 -10.53 0.71 5.03
N ALA A 58 -11.75 0.18 5.15
CA ALA A 58 -12.04 -1.08 5.83
C ALA A 58 -11.43 -2.26 5.06
N ALA A 59 -11.56 -2.29 3.73
CA ALA A 59 -10.89 -3.29 2.89
C ALA A 59 -9.37 -3.24 3.07
N ALA A 60 -8.77 -2.06 3.07
CA ALA A 60 -7.34 -1.89 3.35
C ALA A 60 -6.96 -2.41 4.74
N SER A 61 -7.75 -2.08 5.76
CA SER A 61 -7.54 -2.57 7.12
C SER A 61 -7.67 -4.09 7.22
N ALA A 62 -8.60 -4.70 6.47
CA ALA A 62 -8.75 -6.15 6.40
C ALA A 62 -7.53 -6.82 5.74
N SER A 63 -7.03 -6.28 4.62
CA SER A 63 -5.79 -6.75 3.98
C SER A 63 -4.60 -6.63 4.91
N ILE A 64 -4.43 -5.49 5.58
CA ILE A 64 -3.36 -5.29 6.57
C ILE A 64 -3.52 -6.28 7.73
N GLY A 65 -4.74 -6.49 8.22
CA GLY A 65 -5.08 -7.43 9.31
C GLY A 65 -4.78 -8.89 8.95
N ALA A 66 -4.98 -9.27 7.68
CA ALA A 66 -4.81 -10.63 7.18
C ALA A 66 -3.36 -11.13 7.13
N VAL A 67 -2.39 -10.21 7.01
CA VAL A 67 -0.95 -10.53 6.85
C VAL A 67 -0.14 -10.25 8.10
N THR A 68 1.03 -10.86 8.23
CA THR A 68 1.96 -10.58 9.33
C THR A 68 2.93 -9.46 8.98
N GLY A 69 3.55 -8.85 9.99
CA GLY A 69 4.60 -7.85 9.74
C GLY A 69 5.77 -8.38 8.91
N ALA A 70 6.12 -9.66 9.08
CA ALA A 70 7.14 -10.32 8.28
C ALA A 70 6.73 -10.43 6.79
N ASP A 71 5.46 -10.73 6.51
CA ASP A 71 4.95 -10.79 5.13
C ASP A 71 5.02 -9.41 4.45
N VAL A 72 4.64 -8.36 5.19
CA VAL A 72 4.71 -6.98 4.69
C VAL A 72 6.16 -6.56 4.44
N LEU A 73 7.06 -6.81 5.40
CA LEU A 73 8.48 -6.53 5.27
C LEU A 73 9.12 -7.30 4.10
N GLN A 74 8.75 -8.57 3.93
CA GLN A 74 9.21 -9.38 2.82
C GLN A 74 8.68 -8.86 1.47
N ALA A 75 7.42 -8.40 1.41
CA ALA A 75 6.86 -7.77 0.22
C ALA A 75 7.57 -6.45 -0.14
N ILE A 76 7.93 -5.63 0.86
CA ILE A 76 8.75 -4.43 0.64
C ILE A 76 10.13 -4.83 0.12
N ALA A 77 10.82 -5.78 0.75
CA ALA A 77 12.17 -6.20 0.37
C ALA A 77 12.24 -6.86 -1.02
N SER A 78 11.18 -7.56 -1.41
CA SER A 78 11.01 -8.16 -2.73
C SER A 78 10.57 -7.16 -3.80
N SER A 79 10.22 -5.92 -3.43
CA SER A 79 9.86 -4.90 -4.40
C SER A 79 11.10 -4.35 -5.11
N ASP A 80 10.96 -4.20 -6.43
CA ASP A 80 11.94 -3.45 -7.22
C ASP A 80 11.82 -1.95 -6.96
N LYS A 81 12.79 -1.20 -7.50
CA LYS A 81 12.70 0.26 -7.48
C LYS A 81 11.47 0.68 -8.26
N ALA A 82 10.73 1.62 -7.70
CA ALA A 82 9.70 2.31 -8.43
C ALA A 82 10.33 3.19 -9.51
N ASP A 83 9.89 3.00 -10.74
CA ASP A 83 10.01 4.01 -11.79
C ASP A 83 9.10 5.19 -11.42
N GLY A 84 9.47 6.41 -11.80
CA GLY A 84 8.86 7.67 -11.32
C GLY A 84 7.32 7.74 -11.41
N ASN A 85 6.74 8.80 -10.82
CA ASN A 85 5.30 9.08 -10.56
C ASN A 85 4.28 8.96 -11.74
N GLU A 86 4.60 8.28 -12.84
CA GLU A 86 3.75 8.05 -14.00
C GLU A 86 3.08 6.67 -14.03
N VAL A 87 3.43 5.76 -13.11
CA VAL A 87 2.80 4.44 -13.04
C VAL A 87 1.35 4.56 -12.56
N GLU A 88 0.40 4.13 -13.40
CA GLU A 88 -0.99 3.98 -12.98
C GLU A 88 -1.10 2.91 -11.89
N ILE A 89 -1.88 3.15 -10.83
CA ILE A 89 -2.08 2.19 -9.74
C ILE A 89 -2.54 0.80 -10.23
N ALA A 90 -3.28 0.75 -11.34
CA ALA A 90 -3.66 -0.51 -11.99
C ALA A 90 -2.45 -1.25 -12.55
N LYS A 91 -1.52 -0.54 -13.20
CA LYS A 91 -0.32 -1.13 -13.84
C LYS A 91 0.82 -1.40 -12.86
N ALA A 92 0.66 -1.03 -11.59
CA ALA A 92 1.67 -1.28 -10.57
C ALA A 92 1.91 -2.79 -10.45
N LYS A 93 3.18 -3.18 -10.34
CA LYS A 93 3.62 -4.59 -10.24
C LYS A 93 4.13 -4.96 -8.84
N ASN A 94 4.54 -3.96 -8.06
CA ASN A 94 5.17 -4.15 -6.76
C ASN A 94 4.73 -3.07 -5.76
N ALA A 95 5.10 -3.21 -4.49
CA ALA A 95 4.67 -2.30 -3.44
C ALA A 95 5.24 -0.88 -3.61
N ALA A 96 6.45 -0.76 -4.17
CA ALA A 96 7.08 0.53 -4.42
C ALA A 96 6.30 1.32 -5.48
N GLU A 97 5.93 0.68 -6.59
CA GLU A 97 5.10 1.25 -7.66
C GLU A 97 3.71 1.64 -7.14
N ILE A 98 3.09 0.81 -6.29
CA ILE A 98 1.84 1.18 -5.60
C ILE A 98 2.03 2.47 -4.79
N ALA A 99 3.15 2.58 -4.07
CA ALA A 99 3.40 3.73 -3.22
C ALA A 99 3.65 5.02 -3.99
N VAL A 100 4.30 4.97 -5.15
CA VAL A 100 4.53 6.13 -6.03
C VAL A 100 3.42 6.37 -7.04
N ALA A 101 2.46 5.44 -7.14
CA ALA A 101 1.44 5.44 -8.17
C ALA A 101 0.79 6.82 -8.36
N LYS A 102 0.55 7.14 -9.63
CA LYS A 102 -0.07 8.39 -10.07
C LYS A 102 -1.46 8.51 -9.46
N VAL A 103 -1.75 9.72 -8.97
CA VAL A 103 -3.02 10.06 -8.33
C VAL A 103 -4.08 10.31 -9.40
N GLU A 104 -4.84 9.27 -9.75
CA GLU A 104 -5.93 9.31 -10.74
C GLU A 104 -7.26 8.85 -10.14
N GLN A 105 -8.39 9.36 -10.65
CA GLN A 105 -9.72 9.04 -10.10
C GLN A 105 -10.16 7.62 -10.45
N GLY A 106 -10.83 6.95 -9.50
CA GLY A 106 -11.59 5.71 -9.73
C GLY A 106 -10.76 4.49 -10.15
N LYS A 107 -9.44 4.52 -9.98
CA LYS A 107 -8.58 3.40 -10.37
C LYS A 107 -8.58 2.30 -9.31
N THR A 108 -8.60 1.05 -9.78
CA THR A 108 -8.53 -0.16 -8.97
C THR A 108 -7.19 -0.86 -9.18
N LEU A 109 -6.85 -1.78 -8.27
CA LEU A 109 -5.62 -2.59 -8.35
C LEU A 109 -5.81 -3.77 -9.34
N ASP A 110 -4.81 -4.04 -10.19
CA ASP A 110 -4.81 -5.24 -11.04
C ASP A 110 -4.42 -6.50 -10.29
N ALA A 111 -4.77 -7.66 -10.86
CA ALA A 111 -4.55 -8.98 -10.25
C ALA A 111 -3.10 -9.25 -9.84
N VAL A 112 -2.12 -8.61 -10.49
CA VAL A 112 -0.69 -8.76 -10.18
C VAL A 112 -0.36 -8.26 -8.76
N VAL A 113 -1.04 -7.21 -8.30
CA VAL A 113 -0.80 -6.56 -7.00
C VAL A 113 -1.90 -6.83 -5.99
N LYS A 114 -2.87 -7.70 -6.32
CA LYS A 114 -3.92 -8.19 -5.42
C LYS A 114 -3.40 -9.23 -4.44
N LYS A 115 -2.36 -8.86 -3.70
CA LYS A 115 -1.82 -9.65 -2.59
C LYS A 115 -1.85 -8.76 -1.36
N ASP A 116 -2.47 -9.25 -0.29
CA ASP A 116 -2.61 -8.45 0.93
C ASP A 116 -1.27 -7.93 1.45
N ALA A 117 -0.21 -8.72 1.34
CA ALA A 117 1.13 -8.32 1.75
C ALA A 117 1.67 -7.17 0.91
N VAL A 118 1.49 -7.23 -0.42
CA VAL A 118 1.93 -6.20 -1.37
C VAL A 118 1.12 -4.91 -1.21
N ILE A 119 -0.19 -5.04 -0.98
CA ILE A 119 -1.09 -3.90 -0.72
C ILE A 119 -0.71 -3.22 0.59
N ALA A 120 -0.59 -3.99 1.68
CA ALA A 120 -0.19 -3.46 2.98
C ALA A 120 1.19 -2.81 2.90
N ALA A 121 2.15 -3.42 2.18
CA ALA A 121 3.46 -2.85 1.92
C ALA A 121 3.38 -1.53 1.15
N GLY A 122 2.56 -1.46 0.10
CA GLY A 122 2.37 -0.25 -0.70
C GLY A 122 1.72 0.88 0.10
N ILE A 123 0.74 0.57 0.95
CA ILE A 123 0.13 1.52 1.90
C ILE A 123 1.17 2.00 2.90
N ALA A 124 1.93 1.09 3.52
CA ALA A 124 2.95 1.44 4.51
C ALA A 124 4.05 2.32 3.90
N LEU A 125 4.58 1.94 2.73
CA LEU A 125 5.58 2.73 2.01
C LEU A 125 5.02 4.11 1.65
N ARG A 126 3.78 4.19 1.17
CA ARG A 126 3.17 5.48 0.86
C ARG A 126 2.92 6.31 2.11
N ALA A 127 2.61 5.71 3.25
CA ALA A 127 2.42 6.43 4.50
C ALA A 127 3.75 6.95 5.09
N MET A 128 4.84 6.18 4.94
CA MET A 128 6.17 6.54 5.44
C MET A 128 6.94 7.48 4.51
N ALA A 129 6.69 7.43 3.21
CA ALA A 129 7.44 8.20 2.24
C ALA A 129 7.07 9.69 2.25
N LYS A 130 8.06 10.53 1.91
CA LYS A 130 7.87 11.96 1.72
C LYS A 130 6.77 12.22 0.69
N ASP A 131 5.90 13.20 0.96
CA ASP A 131 4.76 13.56 0.11
C ASP A 131 3.82 12.38 -0.22
N GLY A 132 3.86 11.37 0.65
CA GLY A 132 2.94 10.26 0.69
C GLY A 132 1.59 10.66 1.25
N LYS A 133 0.54 10.52 0.46
CA LYS A 133 -0.84 10.84 0.86
C LYS A 133 -1.77 9.75 0.33
N LEU A 134 -2.69 9.33 1.19
CA LEU A 134 -3.84 8.52 0.83
C LEU A 134 -5.05 9.43 0.72
N THR A 135 -5.93 9.07 -0.20
CA THR A 135 -7.15 9.77 -0.48
C THR A 135 -8.25 9.29 0.45
N ALA A 136 -8.96 10.25 1.03
CA ALA A 136 -10.20 10.05 1.74
C ALA A 136 -11.31 10.88 1.07
N LYS A 137 -12.54 10.41 1.19
CA LYS A 137 -13.72 11.12 0.70
C LYS A 137 -13.81 12.51 1.32
N THR A 138 -14.03 13.52 0.49
CA THR A 138 -14.13 14.93 0.94
C THR A 138 -15.50 15.17 1.60
N GLY A 139 -15.52 15.89 2.72
CA GLY A 139 -16.76 16.23 3.44
C GLY A 139 -17.23 15.18 4.45
N GLU A 140 -16.40 14.20 4.80
CA GLU A 140 -16.72 13.17 5.78
C GLU A 140 -15.48 12.77 6.61
N ASP A 141 -15.41 13.26 7.86
CA ASP A 141 -14.25 13.03 8.74
C ASP A 141 -14.02 11.53 9.06
N LYS A 142 -15.09 10.73 9.09
CA LYS A 142 -15.01 9.28 9.34
C LYS A 142 -14.11 8.58 8.33
N SER A 143 -14.19 8.96 7.05
CA SER A 143 -13.36 8.38 6.00
C SER A 143 -11.89 8.73 6.22
N ALA A 144 -11.59 9.97 6.62
CA ALA A 144 -10.23 10.38 6.95
C ALA A 144 -9.67 9.62 8.15
N HIS A 145 -10.47 9.41 9.20
CA HIS A 145 -10.07 8.61 10.36
C HIS A 145 -9.80 7.14 9.98
N ALA A 146 -10.67 6.54 9.17
CA ALA A 146 -10.49 5.16 8.73
C ALA A 146 -9.23 4.98 7.86
N VAL A 147 -8.99 5.89 6.90
CA VAL A 147 -7.78 5.87 6.06
C VAL A 147 -6.51 6.08 6.89
N ASN A 148 -6.54 7.02 7.85
CA ASN A 148 -5.43 7.22 8.78
C ASN A 148 -5.19 6.00 9.67
N GLY A 149 -6.26 5.34 10.13
CA GLY A 149 -6.18 4.09 10.90
C GLY A 149 -5.55 2.95 10.09
N ALA A 150 -5.94 2.81 8.82
CA ALA A 150 -5.34 1.84 7.90
C ALA A 150 -3.85 2.15 7.68
N ALA A 151 -3.51 3.41 7.39
CA ALA A 151 -2.13 3.84 7.22
C ALA A 151 -1.27 3.56 8.46
N ALA A 152 -1.74 3.96 9.64
CA ALA A 152 -1.06 3.74 10.90
C ALA A 152 -0.89 2.25 11.21
N SER A 153 -1.91 1.42 10.92
CA SER A 153 -1.84 -0.03 11.11
C SER A 153 -0.83 -0.68 10.17
N ALA A 154 -0.76 -0.22 8.91
CA ALA A 154 0.23 -0.70 7.95
C ALA A 154 1.66 -0.41 8.42
N VAL A 155 1.91 0.84 8.86
CA VAL A 155 3.20 1.27 9.39
C VAL A 155 3.54 0.53 10.69
N GLY A 156 2.57 0.38 11.59
CA GLY A 156 2.74 -0.33 12.86
C GLY A 156 2.97 -1.84 12.69
N LYS A 157 2.58 -2.43 11.55
CA LYS A 157 2.97 -3.81 11.21
C LYS A 157 4.38 -3.92 10.62
N THR A 158 4.90 -2.84 10.04
CA THR A 158 6.26 -2.84 9.45
C THR A 158 7.37 -2.52 10.45
N LEU A 159 7.05 -1.83 11.56
CA LEU A 159 7.98 -1.46 12.63
C LEU A 159 7.92 -2.46 13.78
#